data_AF-A0A3D1TJK5-F1
#
_entry.id   AF-A0A3D1TJK5-F1
#
_cell.length_a   1.000
_cell.length_b   1.000
_cell.length_c   1.000
_cell.angle_alpha   90.00
_cell.angle_beta   90.00
_cell.angle_gamma   90.00
#
_symmetry.space_group_name_H-M   'P 1'
#
loop_
_entity.id
_entity.type
_entity.pdbx_description
1 polymer ?
#
loop_
_entity_poly.entity_id
_entity_poly.type
_entity_poly.pdbx_seq_one_letter_code
_entity_poly.pdbx_strand_id
1 'polypeptide(L)'
;MVTMYIINERIKMKTRFSLTVSIFAVLMLVISACSSPAAVNAPPTTATLADATQAPLVLNDAEMEDLLEQKLEGSPHTLEFIYSQDLTAAEWSETLDRMIGYGAKINAEEKAMLIEWLINRK
;
A
#
# COMPACT_ATOMS: atom_id res chain seq x y z
N MET A 1 26.26 -21.65 3.13
CA MET A 1 26.63 -20.59 4.10
C MET A 1 25.86 -19.28 3.91
N VAL A 2 25.52 -18.88 2.67
CA VAL A 2 24.76 -17.64 2.39
C VAL A 2 23.32 -17.66 2.94
N THR A 3 22.64 -18.80 2.88
CA THR A 3 21.23 -18.94 3.28
C THR A 3 20.98 -18.73 4.79
N MET A 4 21.93 -19.09 5.64
CA MET A 4 21.80 -18.88 7.10
C MET A 4 22.01 -17.41 7.51
N TYR A 5 22.75 -16.62 6.73
CA TYR A 5 23.02 -15.20 7.04
C TYR A 5 21.75 -14.34 6.89
N ILE A 6 20.98 -14.56 5.81
CA ILE A 6 19.74 -13.82 5.52
C ILE A 6 18.64 -14.14 6.53
N ILE A 7 18.53 -15.40 6.96
CA ILE A 7 17.55 -15.83 7.97
C ILE A 7 17.87 -15.18 9.33
N ASN A 8 19.15 -15.10 9.70
CA ASN A 8 19.58 -14.49 10.96
C ASN A 8 19.28 -12.97 11.00
N GLU A 9 19.44 -12.24 9.89
CA GLU A 9 19.09 -10.81 9.83
C GLU A 9 17.57 -10.55 9.90
N ARG A 10 16.77 -11.36 9.20
CA ARG A 10 15.29 -11.24 9.21
C ARG A 10 14.70 -11.50 10.60
N ILE A 11 15.24 -12.47 11.36
CA ILE A 11 14.80 -12.81 12.72
C ILE A 11 15.22 -11.72 13.72
N LYS A 12 16.44 -11.21 13.56
CA LYS A 12 17.02 -10.18 14.41
C LYS A 12 16.30 -8.83 14.25
N MET A 13 15.69 -8.51 13.10
CA MET A 13 14.91 -7.28 12.89
C MET A 13 13.49 -7.36 13.45
N LYS A 14 12.81 -8.50 13.26
CA LYS A 14 11.42 -8.72 13.70
C LYS A 14 11.25 -8.62 15.22
N THR A 15 12.26 -9.06 15.98
CA THR A 15 12.24 -9.03 17.46
C THR A 15 12.53 -7.66 18.07
N ARG A 16 13.28 -6.77 17.40
CA ARG A 16 13.50 -5.38 17.90
C ARG A 16 12.38 -4.46 17.49
N PHE A 17 11.91 -4.61 16.26
CA PHE A 17 10.82 -3.83 15.70
C PHE A 17 9.50 -4.12 16.44
N SER A 18 9.28 -5.37 16.86
CA SER A 18 8.10 -5.75 17.65
C SER A 18 8.15 -5.26 19.10
N LEU A 19 9.32 -4.93 19.66
CA LEU A 19 9.49 -4.57 21.07
C LEU A 19 9.51 -3.05 21.27
N THR A 20 9.93 -2.27 20.27
CA THR A 20 9.94 -0.80 20.31
C THR A 20 8.58 -0.16 20.03
N VAL A 21 7.73 -0.80 19.21
CA VAL A 21 6.38 -0.28 18.87
C VAL A 21 5.41 -0.33 20.07
N SER A 22 5.52 -1.33 20.95
CA SER A 22 4.66 -1.44 22.14
C SER A 22 4.94 -0.40 23.24
N ILE A 23 6.16 0.14 23.31
CA ILE A 23 6.54 1.13 24.34
C ILE A 23 6.03 2.54 23.95
N PHE A 24 5.91 2.84 22.65
CA PHE A 24 5.46 4.15 22.17
C PHE A 24 3.94 4.36 22.26
N ALA A 25 3.13 3.28 22.21
CA ALA A 25 1.68 3.36 22.24
C ALA A 25 1.08 3.78 23.60
N VAL A 26 1.86 3.66 24.68
CA VAL A 26 1.39 3.98 26.06
C VAL A 26 1.69 5.44 26.44
N LEU A 27 2.55 6.15 25.70
CA LEU A 27 3.01 7.51 26.05
C LEU A 27 2.18 8.64 25.42
N MET A 28 1.22 8.32 24.55
CA MET A 28 0.44 9.32 23.80
C MET A 28 -0.97 9.57 24.36
N LEU A 29 -1.14 9.48 25.68
CA LEU A 29 -2.44 9.65 26.37
C LEU A 29 -2.50 10.88 27.28
N VAL A 30 -1.68 11.91 27.06
CA VAL A 30 -1.72 13.15 27.85
C VAL A 30 -1.34 14.37 27.02
N ILE A 31 -2.30 15.02 26.33
CA ILE A 31 -2.37 16.50 26.14
C ILE A 31 -3.84 16.84 25.85
N SER A 32 -4.66 17.08 26.89
CA SER A 32 -4.88 18.38 27.54
C SER A 32 -5.78 19.32 26.73
N ALA A 33 -6.91 19.65 27.36
CA ALA A 33 -7.93 20.58 26.93
C ALA A 33 -7.48 22.06 26.95
N CYS A 34 -8.35 22.90 26.37
CA CYS A 34 -8.46 24.36 26.47
C CYS A 34 -7.45 25.18 25.65
N SER A 35 -7.75 26.37 25.13
CA SER A 35 -8.96 27.19 25.00
C SER A 35 -8.56 28.36 24.10
N SER A 36 -9.41 28.84 23.19
CA SER A 36 -9.21 30.13 22.51
C SER A 36 -9.35 31.30 23.50
N PRO A 37 -8.66 32.46 23.30
CA PRO A 37 -9.25 33.50 22.44
C PRO A 37 -8.26 34.45 21.67
N ALA A 38 -8.82 35.05 20.62
CA ALA A 38 -8.62 36.41 20.08
C ALA A 38 -7.24 36.94 19.58
N ALA A 39 -7.27 37.32 18.29
CA ALA A 39 -6.68 38.50 17.63
C ALA A 39 -5.17 38.80 17.78
N VAL A 40 -4.44 38.88 16.65
CA VAL A 40 -3.92 40.13 16.02
C VAL A 40 -3.00 39.84 14.81
N ASN A 41 -3.25 40.54 13.70
CA ASN A 41 -2.38 40.99 12.60
C ASN A 41 -1.40 40.03 11.85
N ALA A 42 -1.54 40.09 10.50
CA ALA A 42 -0.72 39.55 9.40
C ALA A 42 0.79 39.99 9.45
N PRO A 43 1.75 39.37 8.71
CA PRO A 43 1.73 39.00 7.27
C PRO A 43 2.15 37.55 6.96
N PRO A 44 2.03 37.06 5.70
CA PRO A 44 2.19 35.67 5.37
C PRO A 44 3.68 35.30 5.34
N THR A 45 4.09 34.38 6.21
CA THR A 45 5.30 33.60 5.98
C THR A 45 4.86 32.37 5.22
N THR A 46 5.35 32.23 3.98
CA THR A 46 5.19 31.07 3.12
C THR A 46 5.73 29.83 3.81
N ALA A 47 4.90 29.23 4.67
CA ALA A 47 5.01 27.83 5.01
C ALA A 47 4.44 27.08 3.81
N THR A 48 5.31 26.65 2.91
CA THR A 48 5.03 25.51 2.04
C THR A 48 4.75 24.34 2.98
N LEU A 49 3.50 24.23 3.41
CA LEU A 49 2.96 22.97 3.89
C LEU A 49 3.15 22.01 2.73
N ALA A 50 3.84 20.91 3.04
CA ALA A 50 3.79 19.71 2.25
C ALA A 50 2.34 19.44 1.89
N ASP A 51 2.08 19.64 0.61
CA ASP A 51 0.84 19.38 -0.06
C ASP A 51 0.59 17.87 0.05
N ALA A 52 -0.16 17.48 1.07
CA ALA A 52 -0.85 16.21 1.09
C ALA A 52 -2.00 16.31 0.07
N THR A 53 -1.64 16.41 -1.22
CA THR A 53 -2.56 16.22 -2.32
C THR A 53 -2.85 14.75 -2.39
N GLN A 54 -3.94 14.38 -1.72
CA GLN A 54 -4.71 13.22 -2.09
C GLN A 54 -5.44 13.57 -3.39
N ALA A 55 -4.70 13.51 -4.50
CA ALA A 55 -5.25 13.54 -5.84
C ALA A 55 -6.15 12.31 -6.05
N PRO A 56 -7.09 12.34 -7.01
CA PRO A 56 -7.73 11.11 -7.48
C PRO A 56 -6.64 10.07 -7.76
N LEU A 57 -6.76 8.87 -7.21
CA LEU A 57 -5.83 7.75 -7.39
C LEU A 57 -5.86 7.27 -8.85
N VAL A 58 -5.39 8.10 -9.78
CA VAL A 58 -5.05 7.68 -11.14
C VAL A 58 -3.59 7.30 -11.07
N LEU A 59 -3.34 6.04 -10.73
CA LEU A 59 -2.00 5.47 -10.78
C LEU A 59 -1.54 5.40 -12.23
N ASN A 60 -0.30 5.80 -12.48
CA ASN A 60 0.32 5.61 -13.79
C ASN A 60 0.68 4.13 -14.00
N ASP A 61 1.07 3.76 -15.24
CA ASP A 61 1.34 2.35 -15.57
C ASP A 61 2.40 1.69 -14.68
N ALA A 62 3.45 2.42 -14.28
CA ALA A 62 4.48 1.88 -13.39
C ALA A 62 3.93 1.65 -11.98
N GLU A 63 3.10 2.56 -11.46
CA GLU A 63 2.44 2.40 -10.16
C GLU A 63 1.42 1.25 -10.16
N MET A 64 0.74 1.02 -11.29
CA MET A 64 -0.17 -0.12 -11.46
C MET A 64 0.57 -1.44 -11.55
N GLU A 65 1.72 -1.48 -12.20
CA GLU A 65 2.61 -2.64 -12.22
C GLU A 65 3.15 -2.94 -10.82
N ASP A 66 3.63 -1.94 -10.08
CA ASP A 66 4.07 -2.08 -8.69
C ASP A 66 2.94 -2.61 -7.78
N LEU A 67 1.70 -2.14 -7.99
CA LEU A 67 0.53 -2.65 -7.29
C LEU A 67 0.34 -4.14 -7.59
N LEU A 68 0.38 -4.54 -8.87
CA LEU A 68 0.24 -5.94 -9.27
C LEU A 68 1.36 -6.81 -8.67
N GLU A 69 2.61 -6.36 -8.69
CA GLU A 69 3.74 -7.05 -8.08
C GLU A 69 3.51 -7.27 -6.58
N GLN A 70 3.08 -6.24 -5.87
CA GLN A 70 2.75 -6.34 -4.45
C GLN A 70 1.65 -7.40 -4.21
N LYS A 71 0.63 -7.46 -5.07
CA LYS A 71 -0.46 -8.45 -4.92
C LYS A 71 -0.02 -9.87 -5.24
N LEU A 72 1.08 -10.05 -5.94
CA LEU A 72 1.68 -11.35 -6.22
C LEU A 72 2.62 -11.85 -5.11
N GLU A 73 2.90 -11.05 -4.07
CA GLU A 73 3.72 -11.51 -2.95
C GLU A 73 3.12 -12.77 -2.29
N GLY A 74 3.86 -13.88 -2.35
CA GLY A 74 3.41 -15.18 -1.83
C GLY A 74 2.47 -15.96 -2.76
N SER A 75 2.18 -15.44 -3.96
CA SER A 75 1.47 -16.14 -5.03
C SER A 75 2.42 -17.11 -5.78
N PRO A 76 1.92 -18.25 -6.29
CA PRO A 76 2.67 -19.09 -7.22
C PRO A 76 2.74 -18.48 -8.64
N HIS A 77 2.02 -17.39 -8.91
CA HIS A 77 1.95 -16.76 -10.23
C HIS A 77 3.01 -15.67 -10.41
N THR A 78 3.49 -15.51 -11.64
CA THR A 78 4.45 -14.47 -12.04
C THR A 78 3.75 -13.38 -12.87
N LEU A 79 4.36 -12.19 -12.94
CA LEU A 79 3.90 -11.13 -13.84
C LEU A 79 3.83 -11.61 -15.30
N GLU A 80 4.85 -12.32 -15.77
CA GLU A 80 4.89 -12.84 -17.13
C GLU A 80 3.72 -13.78 -17.44
N PHE A 81 3.33 -14.63 -16.47
CA PHE A 81 2.16 -15.47 -16.62
C PHE A 81 0.87 -14.65 -16.75
N ILE A 82 0.71 -13.60 -15.95
CA ILE A 82 -0.46 -12.70 -16.01
C ILE A 82 -0.50 -11.95 -17.35
N TYR A 83 0.64 -11.43 -17.80
CA TYR A 83 0.75 -10.69 -19.06
C TYR A 83 0.52 -11.58 -20.28
N SER A 84 0.70 -12.90 -20.15
CA SER A 84 0.39 -13.86 -21.22
C SER A 84 -1.10 -14.16 -21.37
N GLN A 85 -1.96 -13.70 -20.45
CA GLN A 85 -3.40 -13.93 -20.51
C GLN A 85 -4.11 -12.86 -21.35
N ASP A 86 -4.99 -13.30 -22.26
CA ASP A 86 -5.92 -12.42 -22.99
C ASP A 86 -7.34 -12.69 -22.48
N LEU A 87 -7.73 -11.98 -21.42
CA LEU A 87 -9.03 -12.11 -20.77
C LEU A 87 -9.82 -10.81 -20.89
N THR A 88 -11.13 -10.94 -21.00
CA THR A 88 -12.07 -9.83 -20.88
C THR A 88 -12.12 -9.31 -19.44
N ALA A 89 -12.71 -8.11 -19.24
CA ALA A 89 -12.91 -7.54 -17.91
C ALA A 89 -13.70 -8.47 -16.97
N ALA A 90 -14.71 -9.16 -17.51
CA ALA A 90 -15.53 -10.11 -16.76
C ALA A 90 -14.71 -11.34 -16.32
N GLU A 91 -13.92 -11.92 -17.23
CA GLU A 91 -13.05 -13.06 -16.95
C GLU A 91 -11.92 -12.71 -15.97
N TRP A 92 -11.37 -11.50 -16.05
CA TRP A 92 -10.44 -10.98 -15.06
C TRP A 92 -11.10 -10.85 -13.68
N SER A 93 -12.33 -10.32 -13.61
CA SER A 93 -13.06 -10.26 -12.34
C SER A 93 -13.23 -11.63 -11.71
N GLU A 94 -13.70 -12.63 -12.47
CA GLU A 94 -13.88 -14.00 -11.96
C GLU A 94 -12.54 -14.62 -11.50
N THR A 95 -11.48 -14.37 -12.26
CA THR A 95 -10.14 -14.87 -11.92
C THR A 95 -9.62 -14.24 -10.63
N LEU A 96 -9.74 -12.93 -10.47
CA LEU A 96 -9.32 -12.22 -9.26
C LEU A 96 -10.20 -12.60 -8.06
N ASP A 97 -11.50 -12.79 -8.24
CA ASP A 97 -12.40 -13.26 -7.18
C ASP A 97 -11.98 -14.67 -6.69
N ARG A 98 -11.58 -15.56 -7.60
CA ARG A 98 -11.01 -16.86 -7.25
C ARG A 98 -9.68 -16.73 -6.50
N MET A 99 -8.80 -15.81 -6.90
CA MET A 99 -7.53 -15.57 -6.20
C MET A 99 -7.75 -14.99 -4.79
N ILE A 100 -8.73 -14.09 -4.62
CA ILE A 100 -9.16 -13.59 -3.32
C ILE A 100 -9.66 -14.75 -2.46
N GLY A 101 -10.44 -15.66 -3.04
CA GLY A 101 -10.87 -16.91 -2.38
C GLY A 101 -9.69 -17.79 -1.93
N TYR A 102 -8.57 -17.80 -2.66
CA TYR A 102 -7.35 -18.49 -2.28
C TYR A 102 -6.47 -17.71 -1.28
N GLY A 103 -6.83 -16.46 -0.97
CA GLY A 103 -6.20 -15.66 0.06
C GLY A 103 -5.44 -14.42 -0.43
N ALA A 104 -5.49 -14.11 -1.73
CA ALA A 104 -4.91 -12.88 -2.28
C ALA A 104 -5.49 -11.64 -1.57
N LYS A 105 -4.62 -10.70 -1.22
CA LYS A 105 -4.98 -9.48 -0.47
C LYS A 105 -5.31 -8.33 -1.41
N ILE A 106 -6.38 -8.51 -2.18
CA ILE A 106 -6.89 -7.56 -3.16
C ILE A 106 -8.25 -7.09 -2.68
N ASN A 107 -8.42 -5.79 -2.46
CA ASN A 107 -9.71 -5.21 -2.11
C ASN A 107 -10.55 -4.89 -3.36
N ALA A 108 -11.80 -4.45 -3.18
CA ALA A 108 -12.72 -4.21 -4.30
C ALA A 108 -12.26 -3.07 -5.24
N GLU A 109 -11.67 -2.01 -4.68
CA GLU A 109 -11.16 -0.86 -5.44
C GLU A 109 -9.91 -1.26 -6.24
N GLU A 110 -8.96 -1.92 -5.58
CA GLU A 110 -7.76 -2.47 -6.23
C GLU A 110 -8.13 -3.46 -7.34
N LYS A 111 -9.14 -4.30 -7.11
CA LYS A 111 -9.63 -5.23 -8.13
C LYS A 111 -10.13 -4.47 -9.37
N ALA A 112 -10.93 -3.43 -9.18
CA ALA A 112 -11.44 -2.62 -10.29
C ALA A 112 -10.31 -1.94 -11.07
N MET A 113 -9.36 -1.30 -10.37
CA MET A 113 -8.20 -0.65 -10.98
C MET A 113 -7.34 -1.65 -11.78
N LEU A 114 -7.05 -2.82 -11.21
CA LEU A 114 -6.26 -3.86 -11.88
C LEU A 114 -6.97 -4.40 -13.13
N ILE A 115 -8.28 -4.62 -13.08
CA ILE A 115 -9.04 -5.09 -14.26
C ILE A 115 -8.98 -4.05 -15.37
N GLU A 116 -9.27 -2.79 -15.06
CA GLU A 116 -9.26 -1.70 -16.03
C GLU A 116 -7.88 -1.53 -16.66
N TRP A 117 -6.82 -1.63 -15.86
CA TRP A 117 -5.46 -1.54 -16.35
C TRP A 117 -5.06 -2.74 -17.23
N LEU A 118 -5.36 -3.97 -16.78
CA LEU A 118 -4.99 -5.21 -17.50
C LEU A 118 -5.61 -5.30 -18.90
N ILE A 119 -6.86 -4.85 -19.07
CA ILE A 119 -7.52 -4.89 -20.39
C ILE A 119 -7.05 -3.79 -21.35
N ASN A 120 -6.50 -2.70 -20.82
CA ASN A 120 -6.06 -1.53 -21.60
C ASN A 120 -4.57 -1.54 -21.95
N ARG A 121 -3.79 -2.47 -21.39
CA ARG A 121 -2.32 -2.56 -21.54
C ARG A 121 -1.81 -2.97 -22.93
N LYS A 122 -2.67 -2.99 -23.97
CA LYS A 122 -2.34 -3.50 -25.31
C LYS A 122 -1.48 -2.52 -26.12
#